data_AF-A0AAX3WVY5-F1
#
_entry.id   AF-A0AAX3WVY5-F1
#
_cell.length_a   1.000
_cell.length_b   1.000
_cell.length_c   1.000
_cell.angle_alpha   90.00
_cell.angle_beta   90.00
_cell.angle_gamma   90.00
#
_symmetry.space_group_name_H-M   'P 1'
#
loop_
_entity.id
_entity.type
_entity.pdbx_description
1 polymer ?
#
loop_
_entity_poly.entity_id
_entity_poly.type
_entity_poly.pdbx_seq_one_letter_code
_entity_poly.pdbx_strand_id
1 'polypeptide(L)'
;MSSTRNRRPSISATPNQTPLLQRRLKTKPALTVIAVLLLGNILWLIAWLIPNKGQEIGSDEQVAAIDGEVITRQEWMIAMEERYGKETLQNLVNESVMEKAAKKYKIKVTDKEIDLELALMRSAQDKFDTAMQNLSAEQLRQKIRSQLILDKVLTKDVVIKKDSIEKYYEENQSLYNTKTSYRTNFIEVDSKKAAEEALKELKNSSDFSVLAREISLDSASASLGGDIGFLTEKQENVDPAIIKAAKALKAKEVSKAFKLNNGHYGIVQVQEIVEGQSFTYEDVKEHIERELALDQLPQSVTPEAFWSEFKATWYYGEEKKDK
;
A
#
# COMPACT_ATOMS: atom_id res chain seq x y z
N MET A 1 17.98 -0.22 -112.29
CA MET A 1 17.92 -0.57 -110.86
C MET A 1 17.07 0.50 -110.18
N SER A 2 15.78 0.23 -110.00
CA SER A 2 15.22 -0.19 -108.70
C SER A 2 15.18 0.95 -107.69
N SER A 3 14.02 1.59 -107.51
CA SER A 3 13.37 1.81 -106.20
C SER A 3 12.26 2.89 -106.29
N THR A 4 11.01 2.40 -106.24
CA THR A 4 9.78 2.95 -105.61
C THR A 4 9.60 4.48 -105.43
N ARG A 5 8.60 5.11 -106.08
CA ARG A 5 7.18 5.33 -105.62
C ARG A 5 7.07 6.10 -104.28
N ASN A 6 6.15 7.04 -104.02
CA ASN A 6 5.15 7.82 -104.76
C ASN A 6 4.44 8.72 -103.71
N ARG A 7 3.94 9.91 -104.09
CA ARG A 7 2.83 10.70 -103.46
C ARG A 7 3.06 11.29 -102.05
N ARG A 8 2.53 12.46 -101.64
CA ARG A 8 1.58 13.48 -102.17
C ARG A 8 1.73 14.75 -101.29
N PRO A 9 1.23 15.94 -101.71
CA PRO A 9 1.33 17.19 -100.94
C PRO A 9 0.06 17.53 -100.13
N SER A 10 0.23 18.57 -99.29
CA SER A 10 -0.72 19.43 -98.55
C SER A 10 -1.30 18.94 -97.22
N ILE A 11 -1.15 19.77 -96.18
CA ILE A 11 -2.19 20.22 -95.23
C ILE A 11 -1.65 21.44 -94.45
N SER A 12 -2.45 22.50 -94.44
CA SER A 12 -2.37 23.75 -93.68
C SER A 12 -2.83 23.59 -92.22
N ALA A 13 -2.24 24.34 -91.27
CA ALA A 13 -2.99 24.96 -90.15
C ALA A 13 -2.06 25.82 -89.26
N THR A 14 -2.20 27.14 -89.34
CA THR A 14 -1.94 28.08 -88.24
C THR A 14 -3.16 28.11 -87.30
N PRO A 15 -2.99 28.43 -86.00
CA PRO A 15 -3.99 28.13 -84.98
C PRO A 15 -5.17 29.11 -85.02
N ASN A 16 -6.38 28.56 -85.12
CA ASN A 16 -7.63 29.30 -85.08
C ASN A 16 -8.09 29.46 -83.62
N GLN A 17 -8.30 30.71 -83.20
CA GLN A 17 -8.91 31.06 -81.92
C GLN A 17 -10.36 30.57 -81.88
N THR A 18 -10.78 29.92 -80.79
CA THR A 18 -12.20 29.65 -80.49
C THR A 18 -12.52 30.27 -79.13
N PRO A 19 -13.62 31.03 -78.97
CA PRO A 19 -13.82 31.91 -77.82
C PRO A 19 -14.29 31.14 -76.58
N LEU A 20 -13.86 31.62 -75.40
CA LEU A 20 -14.29 31.12 -74.10
C LEU A 20 -15.78 31.43 -73.88
N LEU A 21 -16.60 30.39 -73.76
CA LEU A 21 -17.99 30.47 -73.33
C LEU A 21 -18.05 31.03 -71.90
N GLN A 22 -18.44 32.31 -71.76
CA GLN A 22 -18.82 32.89 -70.47
C GLN A 22 -20.08 32.20 -69.95
N ARG A 23 -19.90 31.28 -69.00
CA ARG A 23 -21.00 30.61 -68.31
C ARG A 23 -21.59 31.57 -67.27
N ARG A 24 -22.66 32.29 -67.64
CA ARG A 24 -23.41 33.14 -66.70
C ARG A 24 -24.06 32.26 -65.62
N LEU A 25 -23.55 32.34 -64.39
CA LEU A 25 -24.15 31.70 -63.22
C LEU A 25 -25.55 32.27 -63.00
N LYS A 26 -26.56 31.39 -62.86
CA LYS A 26 -27.91 31.81 -62.46
C LYS A 26 -27.81 32.42 -61.06
N THR A 27 -28.10 33.70 -60.93
CA THR A 27 -27.86 34.50 -59.70
C THR A 27 -28.67 34.03 -58.49
N LYS A 28 -29.86 33.46 -58.71
CA LYS A 28 -30.73 32.96 -57.64
C LYS A 28 -30.14 31.77 -56.85
N PRO A 29 -29.71 30.65 -57.49
CA PRO A 29 -29.06 29.56 -56.76
C PRO A 29 -27.67 29.93 -56.21
N ALA A 30 -26.96 30.85 -56.84
CA ALA A 30 -25.69 31.35 -56.31
C ALA A 30 -25.88 32.15 -55.00
N LEU A 31 -26.91 33.00 -54.93
CA LEU A 31 -27.26 33.75 -53.71
C LEU A 31 -27.67 32.84 -52.55
N THR A 32 -28.40 31.75 -52.82
CA THR A 32 -28.77 30.79 -51.76
C THR A 32 -27.55 30.06 -51.20
N VAL A 33 -26.59 29.69 -52.05
CA VAL A 33 -25.35 29.05 -51.59
C VAL A 33 -24.51 30.01 -50.75
N ILE A 34 -24.39 31.27 -51.18
CA ILE A 34 -23.67 32.31 -50.43
C ILE A 34 -24.35 32.57 -49.08
N ALA A 35 -25.68 32.62 -49.04
CA ALA A 35 -26.43 32.81 -47.79
C ALA A 35 -26.24 31.65 -46.81
N VAL A 36 -26.22 30.40 -47.29
CA VAL A 36 -25.94 29.21 -46.47
C VAL A 36 -24.51 29.23 -45.94
N LEU A 37 -23.54 29.62 -46.76
CA LEU A 37 -22.14 29.74 -46.33
C LEU A 37 -21.94 30.86 -45.29
N LEU A 38 -22.64 32.00 -45.45
CA LEU A 38 -22.64 33.07 -44.47
C LEU A 38 -23.27 32.63 -43.15
N LEU A 39 -24.41 31.93 -43.19
CA LEU A 39 -25.04 31.36 -42.00
C LEU A 39 -24.13 30.34 -41.31
N GLY A 40 -23.44 29.48 -42.07
CA GLY A 40 -22.46 28.55 -41.53
C GLY A 40 -21.29 29.25 -40.83
N ASN A 41 -20.75 30.31 -41.44
CA ASN A 41 -19.68 31.11 -40.84
C ASN A 41 -20.14 31.90 -39.61
N ILE A 42 -21.37 32.44 -39.63
CA ILE A 42 -21.95 33.13 -38.48
C ILE A 42 -22.20 32.15 -37.33
N LEU A 43 -22.72 30.95 -37.62
CA LEU A 43 -22.90 29.89 -36.61
C LEU A 43 -21.55 29.43 -36.05
N TRP A 44 -20.51 29.33 -36.87
CA TRP A 44 -19.15 29.02 -36.40
C TRP A 44 -18.57 30.14 -35.52
N LEU A 45 -18.79 31.40 -35.90
CA LEU A 45 -18.37 32.57 -35.11
C LEU A 45 -19.14 32.65 -33.78
N ILE A 46 -20.44 32.37 -33.77
CA ILE A 46 -21.25 32.31 -32.54
C ILE A 46 -20.81 31.14 -31.66
N ALA A 47 -20.53 29.96 -32.24
CA ALA A 47 -19.98 28.83 -31.50
C ALA A 47 -18.60 29.14 -30.88
N TRP A 48 -17.80 30.01 -31.52
CA TRP A 48 -16.54 30.52 -30.98
C TRP A 48 -16.72 31.61 -29.91
N LEU A 49 -17.82 32.38 -29.96
CA LEU A 49 -18.13 33.45 -29.00
C LEU A 49 -18.90 32.97 -27.77
N ILE A 50 -19.49 31.77 -27.81
CA ILE A 50 -19.98 31.10 -26.62
C ILE A 50 -18.73 30.76 -25.80
N PRO A 51 -18.57 31.31 -24.58
CA PRO A 51 -17.47 30.89 -23.73
C PRO A 51 -17.61 29.39 -23.57
N ASN A 52 -16.63 28.63 -24.07
CA ASN A 52 -16.42 27.27 -23.61
C ASN A 52 -16.35 27.40 -22.09
N LYS A 53 -17.45 27.08 -21.39
CA LYS A 53 -17.35 26.56 -20.03
C LYS A 53 -16.60 25.26 -20.23
N GLY A 54 -15.28 25.39 -20.27
CA GLY A 54 -14.38 24.29 -20.46
C GLY A 54 -14.79 23.24 -19.44
N GLN A 55 -14.79 22.00 -19.88
CA GLN A 55 -14.19 20.99 -19.02
C GLN A 55 -12.79 21.49 -18.65
N GLU A 56 -12.72 22.26 -17.57
CA GLU A 56 -11.50 22.47 -16.82
C GLU A 56 -11.19 21.12 -16.18
N ILE A 57 -10.27 20.41 -16.82
CA ILE A 57 -9.75 19.16 -16.31
C ILE A 57 -8.82 19.52 -15.15
N GLY A 58 -9.39 19.62 -13.94
CA GLY A 58 -8.69 19.25 -12.69
C GLY A 58 -8.08 20.34 -11.79
N SER A 59 -8.14 21.64 -12.11
CA SER A 59 -7.62 22.70 -11.21
C SER A 59 -8.67 23.23 -10.22
N ASP A 60 -9.93 23.27 -10.63
CA ASP A 60 -11.00 23.98 -9.91
C ASP A 60 -11.96 23.04 -9.14
N GLU A 61 -11.60 21.75 -9.03
CA GLU A 61 -12.39 20.81 -8.24
C GLU A 61 -12.31 21.20 -6.75
N GLN A 62 -13.43 21.68 -6.22
CA GLN A 62 -13.58 21.99 -4.80
C GLN A 62 -13.49 20.71 -3.97
N VAL A 63 -12.54 20.68 -3.02
CA VAL A 63 -12.39 19.56 -2.08
C VAL A 63 -12.84 19.90 -0.66
N ALA A 64 -12.85 21.18 -0.30
CA ALA A 64 -13.42 21.68 0.95
C ALA A 64 -13.82 23.16 0.85
N ALA A 65 -14.59 23.67 1.81
CA ALA A 65 -14.80 25.10 2.00
C ALA A 65 -15.00 25.47 3.48
N ILE A 66 -14.52 26.65 3.86
CA ILE A 66 -14.64 27.22 5.21
C ILE A 66 -15.13 28.65 5.05
N ASP A 67 -16.31 28.97 5.60
CA ASP A 67 -16.93 30.31 5.49
C ASP A 67 -17.01 30.88 4.06
N GLY A 68 -17.10 29.99 3.05
CA GLY A 68 -17.16 30.36 1.64
C GLY A 68 -15.80 30.48 0.94
N GLU A 69 -14.69 30.38 1.66
CA GLU A 69 -13.36 30.20 1.08
C GLU A 69 -13.20 28.74 0.66
N VAL A 70 -12.94 28.52 -0.63
CA VAL A 70 -12.83 27.19 -1.24
C VAL A 70 -11.38 26.72 -1.18
N ILE A 71 -11.17 25.48 -0.76
CA ILE A 71 -9.90 24.77 -0.92
C ILE A 71 -10.03 23.88 -2.16
N THR A 72 -9.13 24.08 -3.11
CA THR A 72 -9.11 23.37 -4.39
C THR A 72 -8.32 22.07 -4.31
N ARG A 73 -8.64 21.13 -5.20
CA ARG A 73 -7.87 19.90 -5.37
C ARG A 73 -6.41 20.19 -5.71
N GLN A 74 -6.15 21.23 -6.49
CA GLN A 74 -4.78 21.63 -6.85
C GLN A 74 -3.97 22.06 -5.62
N GLU A 75 -4.51 22.94 -4.78
CA GLU A 75 -3.84 23.36 -3.54
C GLU A 75 -3.56 22.17 -2.62
N TRP A 76 -4.53 21.26 -2.48
CA TRP A 76 -4.32 20.04 -1.72
C TRP A 76 -3.23 19.14 -2.32
N MET A 77 -3.23 18.92 -3.64
CA MET A 77 -2.19 18.11 -4.31
C MET A 77 -0.79 18.72 -4.20
N ILE A 78 -0.65 20.05 -4.35
CA ILE A 78 0.62 20.75 -4.16
C ILE A 78 1.11 20.58 -2.72
N ALA A 79 0.26 20.81 -1.73
CA ALA A 79 0.62 20.63 -0.32
C ALA A 79 1.01 19.17 0.01
N MET A 80 0.35 18.20 -0.63
CA MET A 80 0.70 16.77 -0.50
C MET A 80 2.03 16.44 -1.16
N GLU A 81 2.31 16.98 -2.34
CA GLU A 81 3.59 16.81 -3.03
C GLU A 81 4.74 17.44 -2.23
N GLU A 82 4.54 18.64 -1.68
CA GLU A 82 5.54 19.30 -0.83
C GLU A 82 5.84 18.51 0.44
N ARG A 83 4.81 17.93 1.07
CA ARG A 83 4.96 17.20 2.34
C ARG A 83 5.48 15.77 2.16
N TYR A 84 5.01 15.05 1.15
CA TYR A 84 5.24 13.61 0.98
C TYR A 84 5.77 13.20 -0.41
N GLY A 85 5.81 14.11 -1.38
CA GLY A 85 6.12 13.81 -2.78
C GLY A 85 7.52 13.23 -2.98
N LYS A 86 8.52 13.78 -2.29
CA LYS A 86 9.90 13.29 -2.38
C LYS A 86 10.06 11.84 -1.90
N GLU A 87 9.57 11.55 -0.71
CA GLU A 87 9.64 10.20 -0.13
C GLU A 87 8.81 9.21 -0.95
N THR A 88 7.60 9.61 -1.37
CA THR A 88 6.73 8.78 -2.20
C THR A 88 7.41 8.44 -3.53
N LEU A 89 7.99 9.43 -4.21
CA LEU A 89 8.68 9.19 -5.48
C LEU A 89 9.94 8.33 -5.28
N GLN A 90 10.71 8.55 -4.21
CA GLN A 90 11.87 7.72 -3.89
C GLN A 90 11.47 6.25 -3.71
N ASN A 91 10.40 5.96 -2.97
CA ASN A 91 9.89 4.61 -2.77
C ASN A 91 9.47 3.95 -4.10
N LEU A 92 8.74 4.67 -4.96
CA LEU A 92 8.33 4.18 -6.27
C LEU A 92 9.54 3.88 -7.17
N VAL A 93 10.56 4.72 -7.14
CA VAL A 93 11.81 4.50 -7.90
C VAL A 93 12.53 3.27 -7.34
N ASN A 94 12.66 3.15 -6.03
CA ASN A 94 13.29 2.00 -5.36
C ASN A 94 12.59 0.68 -5.74
N GLU A 95 11.27 0.62 -5.64
CA GLU A 95 10.48 -0.56 -6.02
C GLU A 95 10.70 -0.93 -7.50
N SER A 96 10.66 0.06 -8.39
CA SER A 96 10.88 -0.15 -9.84
C SER A 96 12.31 -0.64 -10.14
N VAL A 97 13.32 -0.09 -9.45
CA VAL A 97 14.72 -0.51 -9.58
C VAL A 97 14.90 -1.94 -9.08
N MET A 98 14.32 -2.30 -7.93
CA MET A 98 14.38 -3.67 -7.42
C MET A 98 13.69 -4.65 -8.37
N GLU A 99 12.52 -4.34 -8.92
CA GLU A 99 11.87 -5.21 -9.91
C GLU A 99 12.71 -5.42 -11.19
N LYS A 100 13.45 -4.39 -11.63
CA LYS A 100 14.43 -4.54 -12.72
C LYS A 100 15.63 -5.38 -12.29
N ALA A 101 16.11 -5.21 -11.07
CA ALA A 101 17.18 -6.02 -10.49
C ALA A 101 16.79 -7.49 -10.40
N ALA A 102 15.58 -7.80 -9.95
CA ALA A 102 15.06 -9.16 -9.90
C ALA A 102 15.11 -9.84 -11.28
N LYS A 103 14.67 -9.14 -12.33
CA LYS A 103 14.73 -9.64 -13.71
C LYS A 103 16.16 -9.86 -14.19
N LYS A 104 17.05 -8.88 -13.96
CA LYS A 104 18.46 -8.94 -14.39
C LYS A 104 19.22 -10.07 -13.70
N TYR A 105 19.06 -10.18 -12.39
CA TYR A 105 19.76 -11.15 -11.54
C TYR A 105 19.07 -12.50 -11.44
N LYS A 106 17.91 -12.64 -12.10
CA LYS A 106 17.03 -13.83 -12.11
C LYS A 106 16.58 -14.23 -10.71
N ILE A 107 16.31 -13.24 -9.87
CA ILE A 107 15.75 -13.44 -8.53
C ILE A 107 14.26 -13.67 -8.65
N LYS A 108 13.77 -14.71 -7.98
CA LYS A 108 12.35 -15.01 -7.84
C LYS A 108 11.94 -14.79 -6.39
N VAL A 109 10.91 -13.99 -6.19
CA VAL A 109 10.20 -13.85 -4.92
C VAL A 109 8.78 -14.36 -5.12
N THR A 110 8.41 -15.34 -4.31
CA THR A 110 7.11 -16.00 -4.32
C THR A 110 6.17 -15.36 -3.30
N ASP A 111 4.86 -15.54 -3.50
CA ASP A 111 3.87 -15.05 -2.54
C ASP A 111 4.04 -15.70 -1.16
N LYS A 112 4.46 -16.96 -1.10
CA LYS A 112 4.71 -17.66 0.16
C LYS A 112 5.81 -17.00 1.00
N GLU A 113 6.85 -16.50 0.37
CA GLU A 113 7.94 -15.80 1.07
C GLU A 113 7.46 -14.45 1.60
N ILE A 114 6.67 -13.72 0.82
CA ILE A 114 6.05 -12.47 1.25
C ILE A 114 5.11 -12.72 2.43
N ASP A 115 4.30 -13.78 2.35
CA ASP A 115 3.37 -14.18 3.41
C ASP A 115 4.13 -14.55 4.68
N LEU A 116 5.22 -15.31 4.56
CA LEU A 116 6.09 -15.67 5.69
C LEU A 116 6.70 -14.44 6.35
N GLU A 117 7.30 -13.53 5.59
CA GLU A 117 7.88 -12.31 6.16
C GLU A 117 6.82 -11.45 6.85
N LEU A 118 5.66 -11.29 6.21
CA LEU A 118 4.56 -10.54 6.79
C LEU A 118 4.07 -11.17 8.10
N ALA A 119 4.06 -12.49 8.17
CA ALA A 119 3.67 -13.26 9.34
C ALA A 119 4.69 -13.10 10.48
N LEU A 120 5.99 -13.24 10.20
CA LEU A 120 7.09 -13.02 11.14
C LEU A 120 7.17 -11.56 11.64
N MET A 121 6.93 -10.59 10.76
CA MET A 121 6.89 -9.16 11.12
C MET A 121 5.73 -8.86 12.09
N ARG A 122 4.55 -9.46 11.85
CA ARG A 122 3.38 -9.29 12.74
C ARG A 122 3.59 -9.96 14.09
N SER A 123 4.23 -11.13 14.11
CA SER A 123 4.49 -11.87 15.34
C SER A 123 5.52 -11.17 16.23
N ALA A 124 6.42 -10.37 15.63
CA ALA A 124 7.43 -9.59 16.34
C ALA A 124 6.90 -8.30 17.00
N GLN A 125 5.56 -8.08 17.05
CA GLN A 125 4.76 -7.01 17.69
C GLN A 125 5.40 -5.61 17.84
N ASP A 126 6.52 -5.48 18.56
CA ASP A 126 7.31 -4.26 18.72
C ASP A 126 7.89 -3.70 17.40
N LYS A 127 8.06 -4.53 16.37
CA LYS A 127 8.63 -4.10 15.06
C LYS A 127 7.58 -3.73 14.01
N PHE A 128 6.29 -3.93 14.27
CA PHE A 128 5.24 -3.54 13.33
C PHE A 128 4.89 -2.06 13.52
N ASP A 129 5.75 -1.20 13.01
CA ASP A 129 5.64 0.26 13.09
C ASP A 129 4.24 0.74 12.66
N THR A 130 3.68 1.69 13.40
CA THR A 130 2.51 2.49 13.02
C THR A 130 2.56 3.00 11.58
N ALA A 131 3.74 3.33 11.06
CA ALA A 131 3.92 3.70 9.66
C ALA A 131 3.54 2.57 8.68
N MET A 132 3.77 1.31 9.06
CA MET A 132 3.39 0.13 8.27
C MET A 132 1.90 -0.21 8.43
N GLN A 133 1.28 0.15 9.56
CA GLN A 133 -0.17 -0.02 9.78
C GLN A 133 -1.02 0.89 8.87
N ASN A 134 -0.48 2.05 8.49
CA ASN A 134 -1.16 3.01 7.62
C ASN A 134 -1.08 2.66 6.13
N LEU A 135 -0.27 1.65 5.76
CA LEU A 135 -0.19 1.18 4.38
C LEU A 135 -1.38 0.26 4.06
N SER A 136 -1.85 0.34 2.81
CA SER A 136 -2.73 -0.72 2.30
C SER A 136 -1.99 -2.06 2.26
N ALA A 137 -2.74 -3.17 2.33
CA ALA A 137 -2.16 -4.50 2.25
C ALA A 137 -1.29 -4.69 1.00
N GLU A 138 -1.69 -4.11 -0.14
CA GLU A 138 -0.92 -4.18 -1.37
C GLU A 138 0.40 -3.42 -1.28
N GLN A 139 0.39 -2.18 -0.77
CA GLN A 139 1.61 -1.40 -0.59
C GLN A 139 2.59 -2.09 0.35
N LEU A 140 2.10 -2.70 1.43
CA LEU A 140 2.94 -3.45 2.35
C LEU A 140 3.58 -4.67 1.66
N ARG A 141 2.81 -5.42 0.87
CA ARG A 141 3.33 -6.56 0.10
C ARG A 141 4.39 -6.12 -0.91
N GLN A 142 4.17 -5.01 -1.64
CA GLN A 142 5.15 -4.48 -2.59
C GLN A 142 6.44 -4.05 -1.90
N LYS A 143 6.34 -3.41 -0.73
CA LYS A 143 7.50 -3.03 0.07
C LYS A 143 8.30 -4.24 0.54
N ILE A 144 7.63 -5.26 1.11
CA ILE A 144 8.27 -6.52 1.53
C ILE A 144 8.94 -7.21 0.33
N ARG A 145 8.26 -7.23 -0.82
CA ARG A 145 8.80 -7.82 -2.05
C ARG A 145 10.07 -7.10 -2.51
N SER A 146 10.07 -5.77 -2.52
CA SER A 146 11.24 -4.95 -2.87
C SER A 146 12.42 -5.25 -1.94
N GLN A 147 12.17 -5.35 -0.63
CA GLN A 147 13.17 -5.72 0.37
C GLN A 147 13.72 -7.14 0.14
N LEU A 148 12.84 -8.13 -0.08
CA LEU A 148 13.26 -9.51 -0.34
C LEU A 148 14.10 -9.63 -1.62
N ILE A 149 13.79 -8.84 -2.65
CA ILE A 149 14.63 -8.79 -3.86
C ILE A 149 16.02 -8.28 -3.50
N LEU A 150 16.11 -7.16 -2.79
CA LEU A 150 17.38 -6.58 -2.37
C LEU A 150 18.19 -7.60 -1.58
N ASP A 151 17.61 -8.20 -0.53
CA ASP A 151 18.31 -9.14 0.34
C ASP A 151 18.82 -10.35 -0.44
N LYS A 152 18.01 -10.90 -1.35
CA LYS A 152 18.41 -12.01 -2.21
C LYS A 152 19.50 -11.63 -3.21
N VAL A 153 19.50 -10.41 -3.72
CA VAL A 153 20.57 -9.91 -4.60
C VAL A 153 21.89 -9.84 -3.83
N LEU A 154 21.85 -9.30 -2.60
CA LEU A 154 23.02 -9.12 -1.75
C LEU A 154 23.62 -10.44 -1.26
N THR A 155 22.76 -11.42 -0.97
CA THR A 155 23.16 -12.71 -0.37
C THR A 155 23.42 -13.81 -1.38
N LYS A 156 23.20 -13.57 -2.68
CA LYS A 156 23.26 -14.60 -3.73
C LYS A 156 24.56 -15.41 -3.77
N ASP A 157 25.69 -14.78 -3.47
CA ASP A 157 27.02 -15.39 -3.53
C ASP A 157 27.56 -15.79 -2.15
N VAL A 158 26.76 -15.62 -1.09
CA VAL A 158 27.10 -16.00 0.29
C VAL A 158 26.60 -17.41 0.55
N VAL A 159 27.49 -18.30 0.94
CA VAL A 159 27.15 -19.70 1.25
C VAL A 159 27.12 -19.91 2.75
N ILE A 160 25.95 -20.25 3.29
CA ILE A 160 25.77 -20.59 4.70
C ILE A 160 25.82 -22.11 4.88
N LYS A 161 26.53 -22.57 5.91
CA LYS A 161 26.58 -24.00 6.24
C LYS A 161 25.24 -24.44 6.78
N LYS A 162 24.76 -25.60 6.31
CA LYS A 162 23.50 -26.20 6.77
C LYS A 162 23.42 -26.32 8.30
N ASP A 163 24.49 -26.77 8.94
CA ASP A 163 24.57 -26.91 10.40
C ASP A 163 24.35 -25.57 11.14
N SER A 164 24.79 -24.46 10.55
CA SER A 164 24.56 -23.13 11.13
C SER A 164 23.10 -22.72 11.07
N ILE A 165 22.39 -23.09 9.99
CA ILE A 165 20.96 -22.80 9.81
C ILE A 165 20.13 -23.63 10.80
N GLU A 166 20.42 -24.93 10.92
CA GLU A 166 19.73 -25.82 11.87
C GLU A 166 19.95 -25.36 13.31
N LYS A 167 21.21 -25.06 13.67
CA LYS A 167 21.54 -24.52 14.98
C LYS A 167 20.81 -23.22 15.28
N TYR A 168 20.76 -22.29 14.32
CA TYR A 168 20.04 -21.03 14.49
C TYR A 168 18.54 -21.27 14.73
N TYR A 169 17.90 -22.17 13.99
CA TYR A 169 16.50 -22.52 14.21
C TYR A 169 16.27 -23.10 15.61
N GLU A 170 17.12 -24.03 16.05
CA GLU A 170 17.03 -24.66 17.38
C GLU A 170 17.23 -23.65 18.52
N GLU A 171 18.20 -22.75 18.39
CA GLU A 171 18.49 -21.72 19.39
C GLU A 171 17.42 -20.61 19.42
N ASN A 172 16.68 -20.40 18.31
CA ASN A 172 15.74 -19.29 18.14
C ASN A 172 14.29 -19.77 17.88
N GLN A 173 13.89 -20.96 18.36
CA GLN A 173 12.55 -21.51 18.12
C GLN A 173 11.42 -20.57 18.55
N SER A 174 11.64 -19.72 19.56
CA SER A 174 10.66 -18.72 20.01
C SER A 174 10.35 -17.65 18.97
N LEU A 175 11.26 -17.37 18.03
CA LEU A 175 11.02 -16.43 16.93
C LEU A 175 10.09 -17.02 15.86
N TYR A 176 10.09 -18.35 15.72
CA TYR A 176 9.35 -19.08 14.71
C TYR A 176 8.11 -19.80 15.25
N ASN A 177 7.95 -19.82 16.57
CA ASN A 177 6.81 -20.42 17.24
C ASN A 177 6.25 -19.44 18.26
N THR A 178 5.35 -18.60 17.77
CA THR A 178 4.56 -17.72 18.61
C THR A 178 3.26 -18.41 18.97
N LYS A 179 2.98 -18.45 20.27
CA LYS A 179 1.72 -19.02 20.77
C LYS A 179 0.62 -17.97 20.65
N THR A 180 -0.62 -18.43 20.54
CA THR A 180 -1.78 -17.54 20.65
C THR A 180 -1.69 -16.80 21.97
N SER A 181 -1.77 -15.48 21.89
CA SER A 181 -1.76 -14.58 23.03
C SER A 181 -3.03 -13.76 23.10
N TYR A 182 -3.44 -13.46 24.33
CA TYR A 182 -4.68 -12.77 24.63
C TYR A 182 -4.31 -11.51 25.39
N ARG A 183 -4.56 -10.32 24.84
CA ARG A 183 -4.42 -9.10 25.63
C ARG A 183 -5.60 -9.00 26.57
N THR A 184 -5.33 -8.99 27.87
CA THR A 184 -6.38 -9.18 28.87
C THR A 184 -6.40 -8.09 29.91
N ASN A 185 -7.62 -7.69 30.27
CA ASN A 185 -7.88 -6.95 31.50
C ASN A 185 -8.47 -7.88 32.55
N PHE A 186 -8.16 -7.63 33.81
CA PHE A 186 -8.52 -8.48 34.93
C PHE A 186 -9.05 -7.66 36.11
N ILE A 187 -10.09 -8.19 36.76
CA ILE A 187 -10.64 -7.68 38.01
C ILE A 187 -10.63 -8.81 39.01
N GLU A 188 -9.97 -8.61 40.15
CA GLU A 188 -9.97 -9.51 41.29
C GLU A 188 -10.86 -8.95 42.40
N VAL A 189 -11.70 -9.79 43.02
CA VAL A 189 -12.59 -9.40 44.12
C VAL A 189 -12.66 -10.49 45.18
N ASP A 190 -13.04 -10.13 46.40
CA ASP A 190 -13.03 -11.02 47.56
C ASP A 190 -14.02 -12.20 47.50
N SER A 191 -15.09 -12.05 46.71
CA SER A 191 -16.25 -12.93 46.77
C SER A 191 -16.96 -13.10 45.43
N LYS A 192 -17.63 -14.24 45.28
CA LYS A 192 -18.44 -14.54 44.10
C LYS A 192 -19.52 -13.48 43.85
N LYS A 193 -20.12 -12.98 44.94
CA LYS A 193 -21.19 -11.98 44.89
C LYS A 193 -20.67 -10.66 44.30
N ALA A 194 -19.51 -10.18 44.77
CA ALA A 194 -18.87 -8.98 44.22
C ALA A 194 -18.56 -9.15 42.72
N ALA A 195 -18.08 -10.33 42.30
CA ALA A 195 -17.82 -10.60 40.89
C ALA A 195 -19.11 -10.62 40.05
N GLU A 196 -20.19 -11.19 40.58
CA GLU A 196 -21.49 -11.20 39.90
C GLU A 196 -22.12 -9.79 39.81
N GLU A 197 -21.86 -8.91 40.78
CA GLU A 197 -22.26 -7.50 40.75
C GLU A 197 -21.46 -6.71 39.70
N ALA A 198 -20.14 -6.86 39.69
CA ALA A 198 -19.27 -6.28 38.66
C ALA A 198 -19.71 -6.68 37.23
N LEU A 199 -20.06 -7.96 37.01
CA LEU A 199 -20.58 -8.41 35.72
C LEU A 199 -21.92 -7.78 35.32
N LYS A 200 -22.77 -7.40 36.29
CA LYS A 200 -24.03 -6.68 35.99
C LYS A 200 -23.75 -5.25 35.58
N GLU A 201 -22.79 -4.60 36.22
CA GLU A 201 -22.39 -3.23 35.86
C GLU A 201 -21.75 -3.18 34.47
N LEU A 202 -20.85 -4.11 34.15
CA LEU A 202 -20.25 -4.22 32.81
C LEU A 202 -21.28 -4.47 31.70
N LYS A 203 -22.40 -5.14 32.00
CA LYS A 203 -23.51 -5.32 31.04
C LYS A 203 -24.30 -4.03 30.80
N ASN A 204 -24.30 -3.10 31.74
CA ASN A 204 -24.98 -1.81 31.64
C ASN A 204 -24.09 -0.73 30.99
N SER A 205 -23.08 -1.15 30.21
CA SER A 205 -22.12 -0.31 29.49
C SER A 205 -21.09 0.43 30.37
N SER A 206 -20.82 -0.05 31.59
CA SER A 206 -19.67 0.44 32.36
C SER A 206 -18.34 0.06 31.69
N ASP A 207 -17.39 0.99 31.70
CA ASP A 207 -16.03 0.76 31.18
C ASP A 207 -15.26 -0.18 32.13
N PHE A 208 -14.73 -1.28 31.59
CA PHE A 208 -13.99 -2.28 32.37
C PHE A 208 -12.79 -1.67 33.11
N SER A 209 -12.09 -0.73 32.48
CA SER A 209 -10.92 -0.07 33.06
C SER A 209 -11.27 0.85 34.22
N VAL A 210 -12.46 1.46 34.20
CA VAL A 210 -12.95 2.29 35.31
C VAL A 210 -13.30 1.39 36.48
N LEU A 211 -14.09 0.34 36.23
CA LEU A 211 -14.50 -0.61 37.26
C LEU A 211 -13.28 -1.29 37.91
N ALA A 212 -12.29 -1.69 37.11
CA ALA A 212 -11.06 -2.28 37.62
C ALA A 212 -10.30 -1.35 38.58
N ARG A 213 -10.29 -0.03 38.33
CA ARG A 213 -9.65 0.93 39.24
C ARG A 213 -10.40 1.09 40.56
N GLU A 214 -11.72 0.92 40.54
CA GLU A 214 -12.58 1.16 41.70
C GLU A 214 -12.63 -0.04 42.64
N ILE A 215 -12.74 -1.26 42.10
CA ILE A 215 -13.08 -2.44 42.89
C ILE A 215 -12.03 -3.56 42.87
N SER A 216 -11.06 -3.52 41.94
CA SER A 216 -10.11 -4.64 41.81
C SER A 216 -9.14 -4.67 43.00
N LEU A 217 -9.00 -5.84 43.61
CA LEU A 217 -8.03 -6.16 44.65
C LEU A 217 -6.63 -6.46 44.07
N ASP A 218 -6.52 -6.62 42.74
CA ASP A 218 -5.23 -6.81 42.09
C ASP A 218 -4.47 -5.49 42.01
N SER A 219 -3.67 -5.22 43.05
CA SER A 219 -2.87 -4.00 43.16
C SER A 219 -1.88 -3.77 42.01
N ALA A 220 -1.49 -4.82 41.27
CA ALA A 220 -0.54 -4.70 40.17
C ALA A 220 -1.17 -4.10 38.90
N SER A 221 -2.44 -4.40 38.65
CA SER A 221 -3.13 -3.97 37.41
C SER A 221 -4.28 -2.98 37.64
N ALA A 222 -4.84 -2.89 38.85
CA ALA A 222 -6.02 -2.08 39.15
C ALA A 222 -5.88 -0.62 38.66
N SER A 223 -4.76 0.05 39.00
CA SER A 223 -4.49 1.44 38.59
C SER A 223 -4.34 1.61 37.07
N LEU A 224 -3.88 0.57 36.37
CA LEU A 224 -3.76 0.47 34.91
C LEU A 224 -5.09 0.10 34.24
N GLY A 225 -6.20 0.10 34.97
CA GLY A 225 -7.50 -0.32 34.44
C GLY A 225 -7.63 -1.83 34.27
N GLY A 226 -6.90 -2.59 35.09
CA GLY A 226 -6.89 -4.04 35.08
C GLY A 226 -6.02 -4.65 33.98
N ASP A 227 -5.27 -3.88 33.19
CA ASP A 227 -4.42 -4.44 32.12
C ASP A 227 -3.32 -5.31 32.73
N ILE A 228 -3.42 -6.63 32.51
CA ILE A 228 -2.43 -7.63 32.92
C ILE A 228 -1.55 -8.08 31.74
N GLY A 229 -1.64 -7.38 30.61
CA GLY A 229 -0.87 -7.62 29.41
C GLY A 229 -1.32 -8.84 28.61
N PHE A 230 -0.40 -9.40 27.84
CA PHE A 230 -0.63 -10.58 27.01
C PHE A 230 -0.45 -11.86 27.82
N LEU A 231 -1.50 -12.67 27.84
CA LEU A 231 -1.45 -14.03 28.37
C LEU A 231 -1.23 -15.03 27.25
N THR A 232 -0.32 -15.97 27.45
CA THR A 232 -0.16 -17.14 26.58
C THR A 232 -0.69 -18.40 27.25
N GLU A 233 -0.84 -19.50 26.50
CA GLU A 233 -1.38 -20.76 27.02
C GLU A 233 -0.59 -21.36 28.20
N LYS A 234 0.66 -20.93 28.41
CA LYS A 234 1.51 -21.37 29.52
C LYS A 234 2.28 -20.17 30.05
N GLN A 235 1.91 -19.71 31.23
CA GLN A 235 2.59 -18.66 31.96
C GLN A 235 2.62 -19.03 33.44
N GLU A 236 3.81 -19.18 34.01
CA GLU A 236 3.99 -19.70 35.39
C GLU A 236 3.54 -18.70 36.45
N ASN A 237 3.53 -17.42 36.10
CA ASN A 237 3.34 -16.28 37.00
C ASN A 237 1.85 -15.88 37.12
N VAL A 238 0.94 -16.59 36.45
CA VAL A 238 -0.49 -16.23 36.36
C VAL A 238 -1.33 -17.43 36.77
N ASP A 239 -2.40 -17.18 37.52
CA ASP A 239 -3.31 -18.24 37.95
C ASP A 239 -3.91 -18.98 36.72
N PRO A 240 -3.80 -20.32 36.64
CA PRO A 240 -4.33 -21.10 35.51
C PRO A 240 -5.82 -20.88 35.24
N ALA A 241 -6.61 -20.49 36.25
CA ALA A 241 -8.03 -20.16 36.08
C ALA A 241 -8.23 -18.94 35.17
N ILE A 242 -7.35 -17.94 35.25
CA ILE A 242 -7.39 -16.73 34.41
C ILE A 242 -7.11 -17.12 32.95
N ILE A 243 -6.05 -17.90 32.70
CA ILE A 243 -5.67 -18.36 31.36
C ILE A 243 -6.81 -19.19 30.73
N LYS A 244 -7.40 -20.11 31.52
CA LYS A 244 -8.53 -20.93 31.07
C LYS A 244 -9.76 -20.11 30.71
N ALA A 245 -10.05 -19.06 31.50
CA ALA A 245 -11.17 -18.17 31.23
C ALA A 245 -10.91 -17.34 29.97
N ALA A 246 -9.72 -16.74 29.81
CA ALA A 246 -9.34 -15.95 28.65
C ALA A 246 -9.42 -16.77 27.34
N LYS A 247 -8.93 -18.01 27.35
CA LYS A 247 -8.95 -18.91 26.18
C LYS A 247 -10.35 -19.24 25.68
N ALA A 248 -11.37 -19.18 26.54
CA ALA A 248 -12.75 -19.47 26.18
C ALA A 248 -13.50 -18.27 25.57
N LEU A 249 -12.86 -17.10 25.51
CA LEU A 249 -13.48 -15.84 25.07
C LEU A 249 -13.04 -15.45 23.67
N LYS A 250 -13.87 -14.66 23.00
CA LYS A 250 -13.51 -13.92 21.79
C LYS A 250 -13.00 -12.53 22.15
N ALA A 251 -12.38 -11.85 21.18
CA ALA A 251 -12.00 -10.46 21.31
C ALA A 251 -13.20 -9.59 21.72
N LYS A 252 -12.97 -8.69 22.68
CA LYS A 252 -13.93 -7.80 23.34
C LYS A 252 -14.95 -8.49 24.26
N GLU A 253 -14.87 -9.79 24.50
CA GLU A 253 -15.76 -10.50 25.42
C GLU A 253 -15.23 -10.50 26.87
N VAL A 254 -16.17 -10.64 27.82
CA VAL A 254 -15.92 -10.72 29.27
C VAL A 254 -16.31 -12.10 29.79
N SER A 255 -15.50 -12.67 30.69
CA SER A 255 -15.75 -13.99 31.27
C SER A 255 -16.92 -14.00 32.24
N LYS A 256 -17.35 -15.22 32.60
CA LYS A 256 -18.09 -15.42 33.86
C LYS A 256 -17.13 -15.30 35.04
N ALA A 257 -17.67 -15.08 36.24
CA ALA A 257 -16.89 -15.11 37.47
C ALA A 257 -16.29 -16.52 37.69
N PHE A 258 -15.00 -16.58 38.00
CA PHE A 258 -14.30 -17.82 38.32
C PHE A 258 -13.51 -17.67 39.62
N LYS A 259 -13.23 -18.80 40.28
CA LYS A 259 -12.50 -18.83 41.54
C LYS A 259 -11.00 -18.93 41.26
N LEU A 260 -10.21 -18.14 41.98
CA LEU A 260 -8.74 -18.14 41.97
C LEU A 260 -8.19 -19.08 43.04
N ASN A 261 -6.93 -19.48 42.93
CA ASN A 261 -6.26 -20.38 43.88
C ASN A 261 -6.12 -19.76 45.28
N ASN A 262 -6.02 -18.43 45.37
CA ASN A 262 -5.97 -17.69 46.64
C ASN A 262 -7.34 -17.61 47.35
N GLY A 263 -8.42 -18.13 46.74
CA GLY A 263 -9.77 -18.14 47.30
C GLY A 263 -10.67 -16.98 46.86
N HIS A 264 -10.09 -15.95 46.24
CA HIS A 264 -10.81 -14.81 45.64
C HIS A 264 -11.50 -15.21 44.34
N TYR A 265 -12.19 -14.25 43.74
CA TYR A 265 -12.89 -14.40 42.47
C TYR A 265 -12.37 -13.41 41.44
N GLY A 266 -12.35 -13.85 40.19
CA GLY A 266 -11.84 -13.08 39.06
C GLY A 266 -12.84 -12.95 37.93
N ILE A 267 -12.72 -11.85 37.19
CA ILE A 267 -13.33 -11.63 35.88
C ILE A 267 -12.22 -11.21 34.94
N VAL A 268 -12.19 -11.79 33.73
CA VAL A 268 -11.24 -11.42 32.69
C VAL A 268 -11.99 -10.91 31.46
N GLN A 269 -11.47 -9.86 30.84
CA GLN A 269 -11.88 -9.40 29.52
C GLN A 269 -10.73 -9.61 28.54
N VAL A 270 -11.03 -10.15 27.36
CA VAL A 270 -10.06 -10.21 26.27
C VAL A 270 -10.26 -8.99 25.39
N GLN A 271 -9.26 -8.12 25.27
CA GLN A 271 -9.32 -6.96 24.38
C GLN A 271 -9.10 -7.38 22.93
N GLU A 272 -8.02 -8.14 22.70
CA GLU A 272 -7.62 -8.65 21.40
C GLU A 272 -7.00 -10.04 21.53
N ILE A 273 -7.09 -10.81 20.44
CA ILE A 273 -6.50 -12.13 20.31
C ILE A 273 -5.50 -12.05 19.17
N VAL A 274 -4.24 -12.36 19.49
CA VAL A 274 -3.17 -12.49 18.51
C VAL A 274 -2.98 -13.98 18.28
N GLU A 275 -3.38 -14.44 17.10
CA GLU A 275 -3.27 -15.85 16.74
C GLU A 275 -1.81 -16.29 16.67
N GLY A 276 -1.50 -17.40 17.33
CA GLY A 276 -0.17 -17.98 17.29
C GLY A 276 0.16 -18.51 15.91
N GLN A 277 1.43 -18.37 15.54
CA GLN A 277 1.97 -18.90 14.31
C GLN A 277 3.20 -19.74 14.62
N SER A 278 3.22 -20.95 14.08
CA SER A 278 4.35 -21.85 14.20
C SER A 278 4.84 -22.23 12.81
N PHE A 279 6.13 -22.05 12.60
CA PHE A 279 6.83 -22.39 11.38
C PHE A 279 7.81 -23.53 11.66
N THR A 280 7.78 -24.55 10.80
CA THR A 280 8.76 -25.65 10.85
C THR A 280 10.10 -25.18 10.30
N TYR A 281 11.17 -25.91 10.59
CA TYR A 281 12.48 -25.63 10.02
C TYR A 281 12.41 -25.47 8.49
N GLU A 282 11.69 -26.35 7.79
CA GLU A 282 11.57 -26.29 6.33
C GLU A 282 10.82 -25.03 5.84
N ASP A 283 9.89 -24.49 6.64
CA ASP A 283 9.17 -23.26 6.29
C ASP A 283 10.09 -22.03 6.35
N VAL A 284 10.99 -21.98 7.34
CA VAL A 284 11.84 -20.79 7.60
C VAL A 284 13.29 -20.96 7.18
N LYS A 285 13.70 -22.13 6.69
CA LYS A 285 15.08 -22.42 6.30
C LYS A 285 15.67 -21.37 5.36
N GLU A 286 14.95 -21.03 4.28
CA GLU A 286 15.42 -20.03 3.31
C GLU A 286 15.44 -18.61 3.90
N HIS A 287 14.57 -18.32 4.86
CA HIS A 287 14.60 -17.06 5.62
C HIS A 287 15.83 -17.00 6.52
N ILE A 288 16.08 -18.02 7.33
CA ILE A 288 17.25 -18.10 8.22
C ILE A 288 18.55 -18.03 7.43
N GLU A 289 18.66 -18.76 6.32
CA GLU A 289 19.83 -18.73 5.45
C GLU A 289 20.14 -17.30 4.98
N ARG A 290 19.10 -16.56 4.57
CA ARG A 290 19.22 -15.17 4.13
C ARG A 290 19.59 -14.24 5.28
N GLU A 291 18.96 -14.34 6.44
CA GLU A 291 19.31 -13.54 7.63
C GLU A 291 20.78 -13.76 8.02
N LEU A 292 21.23 -15.01 8.11
CA LEU A 292 22.62 -15.35 8.42
C LEU A 292 23.61 -14.87 7.35
N ALA A 293 23.18 -14.81 6.09
CA ALA A 293 23.99 -14.26 5.00
C ALA A 293 24.06 -12.73 5.04
N LEU A 294 22.97 -12.05 5.38
CA LEU A 294 22.94 -10.60 5.58
C LEU A 294 23.83 -10.19 6.76
N ASP A 295 23.84 -10.95 7.85
CA ASP A 295 24.70 -10.70 9.02
C ASP A 295 26.21 -10.74 8.71
N GLN A 296 26.61 -11.41 7.61
CA GLN A 296 28.00 -11.44 7.16
C GLN A 296 28.39 -10.23 6.30
N LEU A 297 27.42 -9.40 5.90
CA LEU A 297 27.68 -8.22 5.08
C LEU A 297 28.16 -7.07 5.96
N PRO A 298 29.25 -6.38 5.58
CA PRO A 298 29.87 -5.35 6.42
C PRO A 298 29.07 -4.04 6.48
N GLN A 299 28.08 -3.84 5.61
CA GLN A 299 27.28 -2.61 5.52
C GLN A 299 25.83 -2.89 5.12
N SER A 300 24.90 -2.11 5.66
CA SER A 300 23.52 -2.05 5.19
C SER A 300 23.49 -1.41 3.80
N VAL A 301 23.12 -2.20 2.78
CA VAL A 301 22.93 -1.70 1.41
C VAL A 301 21.45 -1.38 1.22
N THR A 302 21.15 -0.25 0.59
CA THR A 302 19.79 0.16 0.25
C THR A 302 19.53 0.07 -1.26
N PRO A 303 18.27 0.09 -1.73
CA PRO A 303 17.97 0.05 -3.17
C PRO A 303 18.65 1.15 -3.99
N GLU A 304 18.95 2.30 -3.38
CA GLU A 304 19.63 3.45 -3.99
C GLU A 304 21.02 3.09 -4.53
N ALA A 305 21.71 2.12 -3.93
CA ALA A 305 23.00 1.63 -4.43
C ALA A 305 22.92 1.10 -5.86
N PHE A 306 21.74 0.63 -6.28
CA PHE A 306 21.49 0.07 -7.61
C PHE A 306 21.01 1.13 -8.62
N TRP A 307 20.69 2.35 -8.19
CA TRP A 307 20.12 3.38 -9.10
C TRP A 307 21.03 3.68 -10.28
N SER A 308 22.35 3.77 -10.05
CA SER A 308 23.33 4.03 -11.10
C SER A 308 23.37 2.89 -12.14
N GLU A 309 23.30 1.65 -11.67
CA GLU A 309 23.32 0.44 -12.51
C GLU A 309 22.11 0.38 -13.44
N PHE A 310 20.94 0.78 -12.94
CA PHE A 310 19.68 0.79 -13.68
C PHE A 310 19.36 2.14 -14.33
N LYS A 311 20.29 3.10 -14.28
CA LYS A 311 20.17 4.45 -14.85
C LYS A 311 18.87 5.13 -14.39
N ALA A 312 18.56 5.02 -13.10
CA ALA A 312 17.38 5.65 -12.53
C ALA A 312 17.54 7.17 -12.56
N THR A 313 16.56 7.85 -13.15
CA THR A 313 16.41 9.31 -13.08
C THR A 313 15.13 9.61 -12.32
N TRP A 314 15.12 10.71 -11.59
CA TRP A 314 13.95 11.10 -10.78
C TRP A 314 13.90 12.62 -10.63
N TYR A 315 12.69 13.12 -10.36
CA TYR A 315 12.39 14.56 -10.37
C TYR A 315 13.24 15.37 -9.37
N TYR A 316 13.55 14.80 -8.21
CA TYR A 316 14.34 15.45 -7.15
C TYR A 316 15.85 15.19 -7.27
N GLY A 317 16.29 14.45 -8.29
CA GLY A 317 17.71 14.18 -8.52
C GLY A 317 18.42 15.40 -9.08
N GLU A 318 19.67 15.61 -8.70
CA GLU A 318 20.49 16.65 -9.31
C GLU A 318 20.77 16.33 -10.79
N GLU A 319 19.87 16.76 -11.67
CA GLU A 319 20.16 17.12 -13.06
C GLU A 319 19.55 18.48 -13.39
N LYS A 320 19.98 19.51 -12.66
CA LYS A 320 20.17 20.88 -13.18
C LYS A 320 21.30 21.59 -12.43
N LYS A 321 22.52 21.08 -12.56
CA LYS A 321 23.70 21.94 -12.60
C LYS A 321 24.24 21.89 -14.03
N ASP A 322 24.31 23.08 -14.62
CA ASP A 322 24.96 23.43 -15.89
C ASP A 322 24.19 23.19 -17.21
N LYS A 323 23.51 24.25 -17.67
CA LYS A 323 23.98 25.09 -18.79
C LYS A 323 23.16 26.37 -18.94
#